data_AF-A0A7Y3L5S8-F1
#
_entry.id   AF-A0A7Y3L5S8-F1
#
_cell.length_a   1.000
_cell.length_b   1.000
_cell.length_c   1.000
_cell.angle_alpha   90.00
_cell.angle_beta   90.00
_cell.angle_gamma   90.00
#
_symmetry.space_group_name_H-M   'P 1'
#
loop_
_entity.id
_entity.type
_entity.pdbx_description
1 polymer ?
#
loop_
_entity_poly.entity_id
_entity_poly.type
_entity_poly.pdbx_seq_one_letter_code
_entity_poly.pdbx_strand_id
1 'polypeptide(L)'
;MVKASWKGHEFEVYATGADWNNVPGVYIFCGINAQNRWEALYIGQAQSFRDRFSSHEQWDPAARLGATHVHARVIRGENEREAVEFELIQACQPRLNTQLR
;
A
#
# COMPACT_ATOMS: atom_id res chain seq x y z
N MET A 1 -9.47 9.69 11.95
CA MET A 1 -8.50 9.05 11.02
C MET A 1 -8.85 9.45 9.61
N VAL A 2 -7.85 9.75 8.78
CA VAL A 2 -8.04 10.12 7.37
C VAL A 2 -8.13 8.84 6.54
N LYS A 3 -9.03 8.82 5.54
CA LYS A 3 -9.22 7.70 4.62
C LYS A 3 -8.93 8.12 3.18
N ALA A 4 -8.52 7.16 2.36
CA ALA A 4 -8.39 7.28 0.92
C ALA A 4 -9.07 6.09 0.22
N SER A 5 -9.59 6.29 -0.99
CA SER A 5 -10.20 5.22 -1.78
C SER A 5 -9.33 4.85 -2.98
N TRP A 6 -9.14 3.55 -3.19
CA TRP A 6 -8.50 2.97 -4.36
C TRP A 6 -9.42 1.91 -4.96
N LYS A 7 -9.92 2.11 -6.18
CA LYS A 7 -10.87 1.19 -6.84
C LYS A 7 -12.06 0.78 -5.97
N GLY A 8 -12.57 1.71 -5.15
CA GLY A 8 -13.72 1.45 -4.27
C GLY A 8 -13.34 0.81 -2.92
N HIS A 9 -12.09 0.41 -2.73
CA HIS A 9 -11.58 -0.06 -1.45
C HIS A 9 -11.15 1.13 -0.58
N GLU A 10 -11.65 1.22 0.66
CA GLU A 10 -11.21 2.23 1.62
C GLU A 10 -9.94 1.79 2.35
N PHE A 11 -8.98 2.71 2.45
CA PHE A 11 -7.73 2.55 3.19
C PHE A 11 -7.60 3.64 4.23
N GLU A 12 -7.03 3.29 5.39
CA GLU A 12 -6.58 4.25 6.38
C GLU A 12 -5.23 4.85 5.93
N VAL A 13 -5.08 6.17 6.11
CA VAL A 13 -3.90 6.92 5.69
C VAL A 13 -2.93 7.08 6.85
N TYR A 14 -1.72 6.58 6.68
CA TYR A 14 -0.63 6.65 7.65
C TYR A 14 0.54 7.47 7.09
N ALA A 15 1.09 8.35 7.92
CA ALA A 15 2.37 9.01 7.63
C ALA A 15 3.54 8.04 7.86
N THR A 16 4.72 8.42 7.38
CA THR A 16 5.97 7.70 7.65
C THR A 16 6.24 7.59 9.15
N GLY A 17 6.71 6.43 9.62
CA GLY A 17 7.03 6.21 11.03
C GLY A 17 5.82 5.93 11.93
N ALA A 18 4.66 5.61 11.36
CA ALA A 18 3.52 5.10 12.13
C ALA A 18 3.83 3.75 12.80
N ASP A 19 3.21 3.52 13.96
CA ASP A 19 3.25 2.23 14.64
C ASP A 19 2.30 1.23 13.96
N TRP A 20 2.77 -0.01 13.79
CA TRP A 20 2.04 -1.06 13.09
C TRP A 20 1.59 -2.18 14.02
N ASN A 21 0.30 -2.53 13.92
CA ASN A 21 -0.29 -3.64 14.63
C ASN A 21 0.03 -4.99 13.94
N ASN A 22 0.03 -6.07 14.71
CA ASN A 22 0.15 -7.43 14.18
C ASN A 22 -1.19 -7.89 13.60
N VAL A 23 -1.54 -7.35 12.42
CA VAL A 23 -2.76 -7.69 11.68
C VAL A 23 -2.43 -7.85 10.20
N PRO A 24 -3.14 -8.74 9.47
CA PRO A 24 -2.96 -8.90 8.04
C PRO A 24 -3.71 -7.83 7.24
N GLY A 25 -3.27 -7.60 6.00
CA GLY A 25 -3.99 -6.73 5.09
C GLY A 25 -3.21 -6.38 3.82
N VAL A 26 -3.76 -5.43 3.07
CA VAL A 26 -3.16 -4.84 1.86
C VAL A 26 -2.67 -3.44 2.19
N TYR A 27 -1.55 -3.04 1.61
CA TYR A 27 -0.98 -1.71 1.77
C TYR A 27 -0.49 -1.15 0.44
N ILE A 28 -0.41 0.18 0.40
CA ILE A 28 0.02 0.95 -0.76
C ILE A 28 1.02 2.00 -0.28
N PHE A 29 2.23 1.97 -0.83
CA PHE A 29 3.16 3.08 -0.73
C PHE A 29 2.80 4.11 -1.79
N CYS A 30 2.48 5.33 -1.35
CA CYS A 30 1.98 6.37 -2.23
C CYS A 30 2.49 7.75 -1.87
N GLY A 31 2.44 8.62 -2.88
CA GLY A 31 2.73 10.05 -2.79
C GLY A 31 1.68 10.87 -3.53
N ILE A 32 1.81 12.18 -3.44
CA ILE A 32 0.99 13.11 -4.23
C ILE A 32 1.78 13.49 -5.50
N ASN A 33 1.16 13.30 -6.66
CA ASN A 33 1.75 13.66 -7.95
C ASN A 33 1.56 15.16 -8.27
N ALA A 34 2.11 15.59 -9.42
CA ALA A 34 2.05 16.98 -9.88
C ALA A 34 0.61 17.51 -10.10
N GLN A 35 -0.37 16.63 -10.25
CA GLN A 35 -1.79 16.99 -10.38
C GLN A 35 -2.55 16.92 -9.05
N ASN A 36 -1.84 16.91 -7.94
CA ASN A 36 -2.38 16.85 -6.58
C ASN A 36 -3.28 15.62 -6.32
N ARG A 37 -2.95 14.47 -6.95
CA ARG A 37 -3.64 13.19 -6.74
C ARG A 37 -2.70 12.16 -6.14
N TRP A 38 -3.25 11.21 -5.40
CA TRP A 38 -2.51 10.05 -4.94
C TRP A 38 -2.00 9.21 -6.11
N GLU A 39 -0.74 8.83 -6.05
CA GLU A 39 -0.07 7.93 -6.98
C GLU A 39 0.48 6.73 -6.22
N ALA A 40 0.08 5.52 -6.62
CA ALA A 40 0.58 4.29 -6.05
C ALA A 40 1.96 3.97 -6.67
N LEU A 41 2.96 3.79 -5.80
CA LEU A 41 4.33 3.51 -6.21
C LEU A 41 4.68 2.03 -5.99
N TYR A 42 4.09 1.43 -4.96
CA TYR A 42 4.14 -0.01 -4.69
C TYR A 42 2.86 -0.44 -3.97
N ILE A 43 2.39 -1.64 -4.26
CA ILE A 43 1.22 -2.27 -3.63
C ILE A 43 1.63 -3.68 -3.21
N GLY A 44 1.25 -4.08 -2.01
CA GLY A 44 1.50 -5.43 -1.54
C GLY A 44 0.53 -5.86 -0.47
N GLN A 45 0.61 -7.13 -0.08
CA GLN A 45 -0.09 -7.66 1.08
C GLN A 45 0.85 -8.17 2.17
N ALA A 46 0.30 -8.38 3.37
CA ALA A 46 1.02 -8.93 4.51
C ALA A 46 0.11 -9.80 5.37
N GLN A 47 0.69 -10.83 5.99
CA GLN A 47 0.07 -11.59 7.09
C GLN A 47 0.17 -10.82 8.43
N SER A 48 1.13 -9.90 8.55
CA SER A 48 1.38 -9.03 9.70
C SER A 48 1.97 -7.71 9.24
N PHE A 49 1.26 -6.60 9.45
CA PHE A 49 1.81 -5.27 9.15
C PHE A 49 3.01 -4.93 10.03
N ARG A 50 2.97 -5.32 11.32
CA ARG A 50 4.13 -5.14 12.22
C ARG A 50 5.40 -5.74 11.63
N ASP A 51 5.35 -6.99 11.20
CA ASP A 51 6.54 -7.67 10.71
C ASP A 51 6.92 -7.13 9.33
N ARG A 52 5.93 -6.88 8.46
CA ARG A 52 6.15 -6.36 7.11
C ARG A 52 6.84 -5.00 7.09
N PHE A 53 6.48 -4.10 8.00
CA PHE A 53 7.02 -2.73 8.02
C PHE A 53 8.25 -2.54 8.91
N SER A 54 8.70 -3.59 9.62
CA SER A 54 9.94 -3.53 10.41
C SER A 54 11.19 -3.30 9.56
N SER A 55 11.22 -3.82 8.33
CA SER A 55 12.33 -3.67 7.38
C SER A 55 11.86 -3.88 5.94
N HIS A 56 10.94 -3.04 5.46
CA HIS A 56 10.36 -3.20 4.13
C HIS A 56 11.30 -2.73 3.01
N GLU A 57 11.73 -3.67 2.18
CA GLU A 57 12.65 -3.54 1.04
C GLU A 57 12.22 -2.54 -0.05
N GLN A 58 10.90 -2.32 -0.22
CA GLN A 58 10.38 -1.40 -1.24
C GLN A 58 10.16 0.02 -0.71
N TRP A 59 10.32 0.25 0.60
CA TRP A 59 10.10 1.58 1.17
C TRP A 59 11.12 2.59 0.65
N ASP A 60 12.42 2.30 0.74
CA ASP A 60 13.46 3.23 0.29
C ASP A 60 13.37 3.54 -1.22
N PRO A 61 13.17 2.55 -2.12
CA PRO A 61 12.84 2.82 -3.51
C PRO A 61 11.59 3.69 -3.67
N ALA A 62 10.50 3.38 -2.97
CA ALA A 62 9.25 4.15 -3.09
C ALA A 62 9.42 5.59 -2.61
N ALA A 63 10.15 5.81 -1.51
CA ALA A 63 10.44 7.13 -0.96
C ALA A 63 11.24 7.99 -1.95
N ARG A 64 12.27 7.43 -2.60
CA ARG A 64 13.01 8.11 -3.68
C ARG A 64 12.15 8.50 -4.87
N LEU A 65 11.03 7.80 -5.04
CA LEU A 65 10.06 8.02 -6.10
C LEU A 65 8.90 8.95 -5.70
N GLY A 66 8.92 9.47 -4.47
CA GLY A 66 7.93 10.43 -3.96
C GLY A 66 6.94 9.84 -2.96
N ALA A 67 7.11 8.59 -2.50
CA ALA A 67 6.25 8.04 -1.46
C ALA A 67 6.42 8.83 -0.16
N THR A 68 5.30 9.22 0.41
CA THR A 68 5.23 9.98 1.67
C THR A 68 4.26 9.37 2.67
N HIS A 69 3.40 8.45 2.21
CA HIS A 69 2.35 7.83 3.00
C HIS A 69 2.27 6.33 2.73
N VAL A 70 1.72 5.62 3.71
CA VAL A 70 1.25 4.25 3.57
C VAL A 70 -0.26 4.26 3.71
N HIS A 71 -0.97 3.81 2.69
CA HIS A 71 -2.41 3.57 2.78
C HIS A 71 -2.61 2.08 3.10
N ALA A 72 -3.23 1.75 4.23
CA ALA A 72 -3.37 0.37 4.68
C ALA A 72 -4.84 -0.01 4.93
N ARG A 73 -5.20 -1.24 4.53
CA ARG A 73 -6.51 -1.83 4.77
C ARG A 73 -6.33 -3.20 5.40
N VAL A 74 -6.90 -3.37 6.60
CA VAL A 74 -6.93 -4.66 7.29
C VAL A 74 -7.88 -5.61 6.56
N ILE A 75 -7.37 -6.76 6.15
CA ILE A 75 -8.14 -7.83 5.49
C ILE A 75 -7.64 -9.16 6.04
N ARG A 76 -8.53 -9.89 6.71
CA ARG A 76 -8.17 -11.15 7.40
C ARG A 76 -8.10 -12.35 6.45
N GLY A 77 -8.98 -12.41 5.45
CA GLY A 77 -9.00 -13.50 4.47
C GLY A 77 -7.84 -13.40 3.47
N GLU A 78 -7.12 -14.50 3.26
CA GLU A 78 -6.01 -14.56 2.30
C GLU A 78 -6.50 -14.40 0.86
N ASN A 79 -7.50 -15.17 0.44
CA ASN A 79 -8.08 -15.06 -0.91
C ASN A 79 -8.61 -13.64 -1.20
N GLU A 80 -9.16 -12.94 -0.19
CA GLU A 80 -9.60 -11.56 -0.35
C GLU A 80 -8.41 -10.61 -0.53
N ARG A 81 -7.33 -10.79 0.24
CA ARG A 81 -6.11 -9.99 0.05
C ARG A 81 -5.49 -10.21 -1.32
N GLU A 82 -5.41 -11.45 -1.79
CA GLU A 82 -4.89 -11.77 -3.12
C GLU A 82 -5.72 -11.12 -4.22
N ALA A 83 -7.05 -11.21 -4.13
CA ALA A 83 -7.96 -10.59 -5.10
C ALA A 83 -7.82 -9.05 -5.11
N VAL A 84 -7.75 -8.41 -3.95
CA VAL A 84 -7.60 -6.96 -3.82
C VAL A 84 -6.22 -6.49 -4.29
N GLU A 85 -5.15 -7.19 -3.91
CA GLU A 85 -3.78 -6.89 -4.37
C GLU A 85 -3.69 -6.98 -5.90
N PHE A 86 -4.21 -8.06 -6.49
CA PHE A 86 -4.22 -8.26 -7.93
C PHE A 86 -4.98 -7.15 -8.66
N GLU A 87 -6.22 -6.85 -8.23
CA GLU A 87 -7.04 -5.79 -8.85
C GLU A 87 -6.31 -4.44 -8.82
N LEU A 88 -5.73 -4.09 -7.67
CA LEU A 88 -5.06 -2.80 -7.49
C LEU A 88 -3.78 -2.70 -8.31
N ILE A 89 -2.95 -3.75 -8.36
CA ILE A 89 -1.74 -3.75 -9.19
C ILE A 89 -2.12 -3.63 -10.67
N GLN A 90 -3.11 -4.41 -11.14
CA GLN A 90 -3.59 -4.36 -12.52
C GLN A 90 -4.09 -2.97 -12.91
N ALA A 91 -4.83 -2.33 -12.01
CA ALA A 91 -5.43 -1.03 -12.22
C ALA A 91 -4.45 0.16 -12.14
N CYS A 92 -3.55 0.14 -11.16
CA CYS A 92 -2.66 1.26 -10.87
C CYS A 92 -1.32 1.16 -11.59
N GLN A 93 -0.92 -0.05 -12.00
CA GLN A 93 0.37 -0.37 -12.60
C GLN A 93 1.56 0.31 -11.87
N PRO A 94 1.71 0.10 -10.54
CA PRO A 94 2.71 0.82 -9.76
C PRO A 94 4.12 0.51 -10.24
N ARG A 95 4.97 1.53 -10.34
CA ARG A 95 6.30 1.40 -10.96
C ARG A 95 7.18 0.34 -10.29
N LEU A 96 7.05 0.10 -8.99
CA LEU A 96 7.88 -0.87 -8.26
C LEU A 96 7.29 -2.29 -8.22
N ASN A 97 6.02 -2.47 -8.55
CA ASN A 97 5.47 -3.82 -8.73
C ASN A 97 5.97 -4.38 -10.05
N THR A 98 6.81 -5.40 -10.03
CA THR A 98 7.21 -6.16 -11.24
C THR A 98 6.39 -7.43 -11.42
N GLN A 99 5.73 -7.89 -10.36
CA GLN A 99 4.77 -8.98 -10.35
C GLN A 99 3.38 -8.51 -10.77
N LEU A 100 2.54 -9.45 -11.24
CA LEU A 100 1.11 -9.23 -11.47
C LEU A 100 0.78 -8.00 -12.33
N ARG A 101 1.67 -7.63 -13.26
CA ARG A 101 1.43 -6.56 -14.25
C ARG A 101 0.65 -7.06 -15.44
#